data_AF-A0A0S3QY22-F1
#
_entry.id   AF-A0A0S3QY22-F1
#
_cell.length_a   1.000
_cell.length_b   1.000
_cell.length_c   1.000
_cell.angle_alpha   90.00
_cell.angle_beta   90.00
_cell.angle_gamma   90.00
#
_symmetry.space_group_name_H-M   'P 1'
#
loop_
_entity.id
_entity.type
_entity.pdbx_description
1 polymer ?
#
loop_
_entity_poly.entity_id
_entity_poly.type
_entity_poly.pdbx_seq_one_letter_code
_entity_poly.pdbx_strand_id
1 'polypeptide(L)'
;MKVKKGWLAVEVEEESEEGFGEGSHRFMIPISYLYHPLFKNLLDKAYEVYGYHTQGPLKLPCSVDDFLHLRWRIHKEATTHHRHNHLHHHQPHRQLSNSFSFHSC
;
A
#
# COMPACT_ATOMS: atom_id res chain seq x y z
N MET A 1 -16.46 4.23 -6.12
CA MET A 1 -17.07 3.88 -4.80
C MET A 1 -16.58 4.88 -3.76
N LYS A 2 -17.45 5.48 -2.94
CA LYS A 2 -17.01 6.36 -1.86
C LYS A 2 -16.41 5.48 -0.74
N VAL A 3 -15.09 5.57 -0.56
CA VAL A 3 -14.39 4.87 0.53
C VAL A 3 -14.73 5.56 1.85
N LYS A 4 -15.14 4.78 2.86
CA LYS A 4 -15.34 5.30 4.21
C LYS A 4 -13.99 5.75 4.78
N LYS A 5 -13.95 6.96 5.34
CA LYS A 5 -12.77 7.49 6.03
C LYS A 5 -12.81 7.09 7.50
N GLY A 6 -11.65 6.84 8.08
CA GLY A 6 -11.51 6.45 9.48
C GLY A 6 -10.37 5.46 9.67
N TRP A 7 -10.27 4.94 10.88
CA TRP A 7 -9.26 3.98 11.29
C TRP A 7 -9.93 2.71 11.81
N LEU A 8 -9.27 1.58 11.57
CA LEU A 8 -9.66 0.26 12.03
C LEU A 8 -8.52 -0.31 12.88
N ALA A 9 -8.88 -0.89 14.03
CA ALA A 9 -7.95 -1.68 14.82
C ALA A 9 -7.86 -3.10 14.25
N VAL A 10 -6.64 -3.58 14.03
CA VAL A 10 -6.34 -4.96 13.65
C VAL A 10 -5.38 -5.58 14.66
N GLU A 11 -5.47 -6.88 14.81
CA GLU A 11 -4.64 -7.69 15.70
C GLU A 11 -3.90 -8.72 14.85
N VAL A 12 -2.58 -8.78 14.99
CA VAL A 12 -1.69 -9.64 14.22
C VAL A 12 -1.02 -10.58 15.22
N GLU A 13 -1.13 -11.89 14.98
CA GLU A 13 -0.54 -12.88 15.87
C GLU A 13 0.99 -12.86 15.78
N GLU A 14 1.62 -13.03 16.93
CA GLU A 14 3.04 -13.27 17.10
C GLU A 14 3.19 -14.70 17.62
N GLU A 15 4.03 -15.49 16.96
CA GLU A 15 4.25 -16.88 17.34
C GLU A 15 5.05 -16.93 18.64
N SER A 16 4.35 -17.09 19.78
CA SER A 16 4.95 -17.38 21.09
C SER A 16 4.74 -18.85 21.45
N GLU A 17 5.81 -19.55 21.84
CA GLU A 17 5.81 -21.01 22.07
C GLU A 17 5.04 -21.47 23.33
N GLU A 18 4.52 -20.58 24.17
CA GLU A 18 3.84 -20.92 25.42
C GLU A 18 2.35 -20.53 25.38
N GLY A 19 1.47 -21.54 25.31
CA GLY A 19 0.03 -21.43 25.07
C GLY A 19 -0.84 -20.83 26.18
N PHE A 20 -0.36 -19.84 26.94
CA PHE A 20 -1.19 -19.08 27.90
C PHE A 20 -0.88 -17.58 27.84
N GLY A 21 -1.18 -16.97 26.70
CA GLY A 21 -1.41 -15.53 26.58
C GLY A 21 -0.26 -14.73 25.93
N GLU A 22 -0.67 -13.90 24.97
CA GLU A 22 -0.05 -12.60 24.69
C GLU A 22 1.18 -12.56 23.75
N GLY A 23 1.09 -13.24 22.61
CA GLY A 23 1.81 -12.83 21.41
C GLY A 23 0.83 -12.27 20.38
N SER A 24 0.32 -11.04 20.56
CA SER A 24 -0.40 -10.38 19.46
C SER A 24 -0.15 -8.87 19.47
N HIS A 25 0.07 -8.34 18.28
CA HIS A 25 0.34 -6.93 18.08
C HIS A 25 -0.89 -6.22 17.52
N ARG A 26 -1.30 -5.15 18.20
CA ARG A 26 -2.43 -4.32 17.78
C ARG A 26 -1.95 -3.13 16.95
N PHE A 27 -2.53 -2.97 15.76
CA PHE A 27 -2.24 -1.85 14.86
C PHE A 27 -3.50 -1.06 14.50
N MET A 28 -3.34 0.24 14.29
CA MET A 28 -4.37 1.10 13.69
C MET A 28 -4.06 1.30 12.22
N ILE A 29 -5.00 0.95 11.34
CA ILE A 29 -4.87 1.14 9.89
C ILE A 29 -6.00 2.02 9.35
N PRO A 30 -5.77 2.79 8.27
CA PRO A 30 -6.85 3.47 7.57
C PRO A 30 -7.86 2.47 7.00
N ILE A 31 -9.16 2.76 7.08
CA ILE A 31 -10.22 1.93 6.48
C ILE A 31 -10.01 1.74 4.97
N SER A 32 -9.29 2.66 4.30
CA SER A 32 -8.95 2.53 2.88
C SER A 32 -8.13 1.28 2.56
N TYR A 33 -7.41 0.71 3.53
CA TYR A 33 -6.65 -0.53 3.34
C TYR A 33 -7.54 -1.71 2.96
N LEU A 34 -8.78 -1.76 3.48
CA LEU A 34 -9.75 -2.82 3.19
C LEU A 34 -10.11 -2.93 1.69
N TYR A 35 -9.87 -1.87 0.93
CA TYR A 35 -10.14 -1.82 -0.50
C TYR A 35 -8.90 -2.12 -1.36
N HIS A 36 -7.73 -2.30 -0.75
CA HIS A 36 -6.51 -2.62 -1.46
C HIS A 36 -6.46 -4.12 -1.81
N PRO A 37 -6.17 -4.52 -3.06
CA PRO A 37 -6.15 -5.94 -3.46
C PRO A 37 -5.26 -6.81 -2.57
N LEU A 38 -4.06 -6.34 -2.23
CA LEU A 38 -3.15 -7.08 -1.34
C LEU A 38 -3.75 -7.31 0.06
N PHE A 39 -4.47 -6.34 0.59
CA PHE A 39 -5.11 -6.47 1.90
C PHE A 39 -6.34 -7.38 1.81
N LYS A 40 -7.09 -7.31 0.71
CA LYS A 40 -8.25 -8.19 0.49
C LYS A 40 -7.87 -9.67 0.54
N ASN A 41 -6.76 -10.06 -0.08
CA ASN A 41 -6.27 -11.44 0.00
C ASN A 41 -5.97 -11.88 1.44
N LEU A 42 -5.48 -10.95 2.30
CA LEU A 42 -5.26 -11.23 3.72
C LEU A 42 -6.59 -11.34 4.49
N LEU A 43 -7.60 -10.53 4.13
CA LEU A 43 -8.95 -10.63 4.69
C LEU A 43 -9.63 -11.95 4.34
N ASP A 44 -9.46 -12.44 3.12
CA ASP A 44 -10.05 -13.72 2.70
C ASP A 44 -9.46 -14.87 3.56
N LYS A 45 -8.15 -14.85 3.79
CA LYS A 45 -7.49 -15.80 4.72
C LYS A 45 -7.99 -15.64 6.16
N ALA A 46 -8.11 -14.41 6.64
CA ALA A 46 -8.63 -14.15 7.98
C ALA A 46 -10.05 -14.69 8.15
N TYR A 47 -10.88 -14.54 7.12
CA TYR A 47 -12.22 -15.11 7.10
C TYR A 47 -12.21 -16.64 7.13
N GLU A 48 -11.34 -17.29 6.36
CA GLU A 48 -11.20 -18.76 6.37
C GLU A 48 -10.79 -19.31 7.74
N VAL A 49 -9.90 -18.61 8.46
CA VAL A 49 -9.38 -19.04 9.77
C VAL A 49 -10.33 -18.70 10.91
N TYR A 50 -10.86 -17.47 10.96
CA TYR A 50 -11.58 -16.95 12.12
C TYR A 50 -13.09 -16.77 11.89
N GLY A 51 -13.57 -16.81 10.64
CA GLY A 51 -14.97 -16.56 10.29
C GLY A 51 -15.42 -15.11 10.49
N TYR A 52 -16.75 -14.89 10.55
CA TYR A 52 -17.34 -13.55 10.76
C TYR A 52 -17.68 -13.24 12.21
N HIS A 53 -17.60 -14.23 13.10
CA HIS A 53 -18.07 -14.12 14.49
C HIS A 53 -16.91 -13.86 15.46
N THR A 54 -16.02 -12.93 15.10
CA THR A 54 -14.94 -12.48 15.98
C THR A 54 -15.39 -11.28 16.81
N GLN A 55 -15.26 -11.37 18.14
CA GLN A 55 -15.45 -10.21 19.01
C GLN A 55 -14.11 -9.45 19.12
N GLY A 56 -14.16 -8.12 18.96
CA GLY A 56 -12.99 -7.27 19.10
C GLY A 56 -12.36 -6.83 17.77
N PRO A 57 -11.07 -6.43 17.78
CA PRO A 57 -10.34 -6.05 16.58
C PRO A 57 -10.32 -7.16 15.53
N LEU A 58 -10.13 -6.77 14.27
CA LEU A 58 -10.00 -7.74 13.18
C LEU A 58 -8.67 -8.49 13.30
N LYS A 59 -8.73 -9.81 13.47
CA LYS A 59 -7.56 -10.69 13.54
C LYS A 59 -7.02 -11.01 12.14
N LEU A 60 -5.71 -11.02 11.98
CA LEU A 60 -5.03 -11.27 10.71
C LEU A 60 -4.08 -12.47 10.85
N PRO A 61 -4.23 -13.52 10.02
CA PRO A 61 -3.41 -14.73 10.09
C PRO A 61 -2.11 -14.51 9.31
N CYS A 62 -1.23 -13.66 9.86
CA CYS A 62 0.10 -13.41 9.33
C CYS A 62 1.05 -13.03 10.46
N SER A 63 2.36 -13.13 10.20
CA SER A 63 3.36 -12.59 11.12
C SER A 63 3.30 -11.06 11.17
N VAL A 64 3.83 -10.50 12.25
CA VAL A 64 3.99 -9.04 12.41
C VAL A 64 4.85 -8.45 11.28
N ASP A 65 5.95 -9.11 10.90
CA ASP A 65 6.84 -8.67 9.83
C ASP A 65 6.12 -8.62 8.47
N ASP A 66 5.35 -9.66 8.13
CA ASP A 66 4.56 -9.70 6.90
C ASP A 66 3.52 -8.57 6.87
N PHE A 67 2.88 -8.30 8.00
CA PHE A 67 1.92 -7.21 8.11
C PHE A 67 2.58 -5.84 7.90
N LEU A 68 3.74 -5.60 8.52
CA LEU A 68 4.48 -4.35 8.35
C LEU A 68 4.98 -4.18 6.91
N HIS A 69 5.44 -5.25 6.28
CA HIS A 69 5.82 -5.24 4.86
C HIS A 69 4.63 -4.92 3.95
N LEU A 70 3.48 -5.55 4.18
CA LEU A 70 2.24 -5.28 3.47
C LEU A 70 1.82 -3.81 3.63
N ARG A 71 1.86 -3.28 4.86
CA ARG A 71 1.54 -1.89 5.17
C ARG A 71 2.43 -0.92 4.40
N TRP A 72 3.74 -1.19 4.36
CA TRP A 72 4.69 -0.39 3.60
C TRP A 72 4.38 -0.40 2.09
N ARG A 73 4.06 -1.56 1.52
CA ARG A 73 3.70 -1.68 0.09
C ARG A 73 2.46 -0.86 -0.26
N ILE A 74 1.39 -1.00 0.53
CA ILE A 74 0.14 -0.24 0.34
C ILE A 74 0.40 1.27 0.43
N HIS A 75 1.22 1.71 1.38
CA HIS A 75 1.56 3.13 1.53
C HIS A 75 2.36 3.66 0.33
N LYS A 76 3.33 2.89 -0.18
CA LYS A 76 4.13 3.28 -1.34
C LYS A 76 3.26 3.43 -2.60
N GLU A 77 2.33 2.51 -2.85
CA GLU A 77 1.42 2.59 -4.00
C GLU A 77 0.51 3.83 -3.98
N ALA A 78 0.08 4.26 -2.79
CA ALA A 78 -0.68 5.51 -2.64
C ALA A 78 0.12 6.75 -3.10
N THR A 79 1.45 6.71 -3.03
CA THR A 79 2.33 7.84 -3.42
C THR A 79 2.77 7.83 -4.88
N THR A 80 2.77 6.66 -5.55
CA THR A 80 3.25 6.54 -6.94
C THR A 80 2.23 7.04 -7.97
N HIS A 81 0.94 6.99 -7.65
CA HIS A 81 -0.14 7.48 -8.53
C HIS A 81 -0.13 9.00 -8.74
N HIS A 82 0.68 9.75 -7.97
CA HIS A 82 0.87 11.19 -8.16
C HIS A 82 2.07 11.55 -9.06
N ARG A 83 2.88 10.57 -9.50
CA ARG A 83 4.10 10.88 -10.29
C ARG A 83 3.97 10.71 -11.80
N HIS A 84 2.82 10.27 -12.31
CA HIS A 84 2.64 9.98 -13.74
C HIS A 84 1.72 10.94 -14.51
N ASN A 85 1.41 12.13 -13.98
CA ASN A 85 0.48 13.05 -14.65
C ASN A 85 1.02 14.44 -14.98
N HIS A 86 2.33 14.58 -15.29
CA HIS A 86 2.85 15.81 -15.90
C HIS A 86 4.05 15.55 -16.82
N LEU A 87 3.83 14.95 -17.99
CA LEU A 87 4.68 15.24 -19.14
C LEU A 87 3.82 15.67 -20.31
N HIS A 88 3.24 16.86 -20.17
CA HIS A 88 2.71 17.59 -21.31
C HIS A 88 3.86 17.94 -22.24
N HIS A 89 3.74 17.40 -23.44
CA HIS A 89 4.38 17.77 -24.68
C HIS A 89 4.66 19.28 -24.80
N HIS A 90 5.94 19.67 -24.70
CA HIS A 90 6.41 20.96 -25.18
C HIS A 90 7.46 20.73 -26.28
N GLN A 91 7.07 20.95 -27.53
CA GLN A 91 7.99 21.20 -28.62
C GLN A 91 8.66 22.57 -28.41
N PRO A 92 10.00 22.67 -28.44
CA PRO A 92 10.64 23.95 -28.68
C PRO A 92 10.77 24.15 -30.19
N HIS A 93 9.87 24.95 -30.75
CA HIS A 93 10.01 25.54 -32.07
C HIS A 93 11.17 26.56 -32.00
N ARG A 94 12.40 26.15 -32.34
CA ARG A 94 13.52 27.10 -32.50
C ARG A 94 13.49 27.69 -33.91
N GLN A 95 13.01 28.92 -34.00
CA GLN A 95 13.16 29.80 -35.16
C GLN A 95 14.62 30.28 -35.28
N LEU A 96 15.04 30.45 -36.54
CA LEU A 96 16.35 30.80 -37.07
C LEU A 96 17.13 31.92 -36.33
N SER A 97 18.45 31.75 -36.22
CA SER A 97 19.40 32.76 -36.71
C SER A 97 20.84 32.20 -36.83
N ASN A 98 21.44 32.55 -37.97
CA ASN A 98 22.87 32.75 -38.22
C ASN A 98 23.82 31.55 -38.33
N SER A 99 23.99 31.14 -39.60
CA SER A 99 25.26 30.98 -40.33
C SER A 99 26.53 30.93 -39.48
N PHE A 100 27.22 29.78 -39.50
CA PHE A 100 28.64 29.72 -39.81
C PHE A 100 28.95 28.38 -40.49
N SER A 101 29.35 28.45 -41.75
CA SER A 101 29.85 27.36 -42.57
C SER A 101 31.22 26.88 -42.05
N PHE A 102 31.41 25.56 -41.95
CA PHE A 102 32.74 24.97 -41.93
C PHE A 102 32.89 24.09 -43.18
N HIS A 103 33.81 24.52 -44.05
CA HIS A 103 34.30 23.75 -45.18
C HIS A 103 35.12 22.56 -44.67
N SER A 104 34.86 21.38 -45.23
CA SER A 104 35.72 20.20 -45.11
C SER A 104 36.70 20.19 -46.29
N CYS A 105 37.99 20.16 -45.98
CA CYS A 105 39.03 19.44 -46.72
C CYS A 105 39.79 18.62 -45.69
#